data_AF-A0A259CED5-F1
#
_entry.id   AF-A0A259CED5-F1
#
_cell.length_a   1.000
_cell.length_b   1.000
_cell.length_c   1.000
_cell.angle_alpha   90.00
_cell.angle_beta   90.00
_cell.angle_gamma   90.00
#
_symmetry.space_group_name_H-M   'P 1'
#
loop_
_entity.id
_entity.type
_entity.pdbx_description
1 polymer ?
#
loop_
_entity_poly.entity_id
_entity_poly.type
_entity_poly.pdbx_seq_one_letter_code
_entity_poly.pdbx_strand_id
1 'polypeptide(L)'
;MAATGAATVLLAPFGSTGINLAAITAAITANPDAHPDPARRYLAGVSYGVWYILLAVLGASLVGVFAALPPAFIATVAGLALIAPLTGALAGALQEEQDRLAAVVTFATTASGVAVLGMGAPFWGLLAGLVVFALERLRVRFATKRPHG
;
A
#
# COMPACT_ATOMS: atom_id res chain seq x y z
N MET A 1 6.40 12.20 4.36
CA MET A 1 5.66 12.07 5.64
C MET A 1 5.22 13.43 6.18
N ALA A 2 6.11 14.41 6.39
CA ALA A 2 5.70 15.74 6.88
C ALA A 2 4.66 16.46 6.00
N ALA A 3 4.84 16.43 4.67
CA ALA A 3 3.91 17.07 3.73
C ALA A 3 2.50 16.46 3.75
N THR A 4 2.38 15.13 3.78
CA THR A 4 1.06 14.45 3.84
C THR A 4 0.37 14.63 5.20
N GLY A 5 1.15 14.68 6.29
CA GLY A 5 0.63 14.97 7.62
C GLY A 5 0.10 16.41 7.74
N ALA A 6 0.87 17.39 7.25
CA ALA A 6 0.43 18.78 7.20
C ALA A 6 -0.82 18.95 6.33
N ALA A 7 -0.85 18.33 5.15
CA ALA A 7 -2.02 18.35 4.27
C ALA A 7 -3.26 17.74 4.96
N THR A 8 -3.10 16.63 5.68
CA THR A 8 -4.19 16.01 6.44
C THR A 8 -4.73 16.96 7.50
N VAL A 9 -3.86 17.61 8.29
CA VAL A 9 -4.28 18.56 9.33
C VAL A 9 -5.05 19.75 8.73
N LEU A 10 -4.58 20.26 7.59
CA LEU A 10 -5.24 21.37 6.89
C LEU A 10 -6.59 20.97 6.28
N LEU A 11 -6.72 19.73 5.79
CA LEU A 11 -7.91 19.24 5.12
C LEU A 11 -8.90 18.51 6.05
N ALA A 12 -8.50 18.19 7.28
CA ALA A 12 -9.35 17.59 8.30
C ALA A 12 -10.70 18.29 8.52
N PRO A 13 -10.79 19.65 8.63
CA PRO A 13 -12.08 20.31 8.80
C PRO A 13 -13.02 20.18 7.59
N PHE A 14 -12.49 19.82 6.42
CA PHE A 14 -13.28 19.59 5.21
C PHE A 14 -13.76 18.12 5.08
N GLY A 15 -13.62 17.32 6.14
CA GLY A 15 -14.02 15.90 6.13
C GLY A 15 -13.02 14.97 5.43
N SER A 16 -11.77 15.41 5.26
CA SER A 16 -10.72 14.60 4.65
C SER A 16 -10.36 13.40 5.53
N THR A 17 -10.40 12.20 4.95
CA THR A 17 -9.77 11.01 5.52
C THR A 17 -8.25 11.12 5.38
N GLY A 18 -7.50 10.63 6.37
CA GLY A 18 -6.04 10.79 6.44
C GLY A 18 -5.30 10.60 5.11
N ILE A 19 -4.45 11.56 4.73
CA ILE A 19 -3.72 11.57 3.46
C ILE A 19 -2.42 10.79 3.63
N ASN A 20 -2.18 9.85 2.72
CA ASN A 20 -0.97 9.04 2.66
C ASN A 20 -0.39 8.98 1.25
N LEU A 21 0.82 8.43 1.11
CA LEU A 21 1.41 8.18 -0.21
C LEU A 21 0.71 6.98 -0.86
N ALA A 22 0.14 7.19 -2.04
CA ALA A 22 -0.35 6.13 -2.89
C ALA A 22 0.84 5.43 -3.58
N ALA A 23 1.38 4.38 -2.96
CA ALA A 23 2.58 3.67 -3.45
C ALA A 23 2.42 3.16 -4.90
N ILE A 24 1.23 2.68 -5.25
CA ILE A 24 0.93 2.17 -6.60
C ILE A 24 0.98 3.30 -7.63
N THR A 25 0.25 4.39 -7.37
CA THR A 25 0.24 5.56 -8.25
C THR A 25 1.64 6.18 -8.37
N ALA A 26 2.40 6.23 -7.28
CA ALA A 26 3.78 6.69 -7.29
C ALA A 26 4.66 5.80 -8.17
N ALA A 27 4.54 4.47 -8.09
CA ALA A 27 5.30 3.55 -8.93
C ALA A 27 4.97 3.73 -10.42
N ILE A 28 3.68 3.91 -10.77
CA ILE A 28 3.24 4.14 -12.15
C ILE A 28 3.76 5.47 -12.69
N THR A 29 3.60 6.55 -11.92
CA THR A 29 3.99 7.91 -12.36
C THR A 29 5.51 8.12 -12.36
N ALA A 30 6.25 7.35 -11.57
CA ALA A 30 7.72 7.36 -11.55
C ALA A 30 8.38 6.42 -12.57
N ASN A 31 7.58 5.62 -13.29
CA ASN A 31 8.08 4.70 -14.31
C ASN A 31 8.80 5.48 -15.44
N PRO A 32 9.95 4.99 -15.95
CA PRO A 32 10.55 5.46 -17.21
C PRO A 32 9.59 5.71 -18.37
N ASP A 33 8.50 4.95 -18.48
CA ASP A 33 7.47 5.12 -19.51
C ASP A 33 6.69 6.44 -19.37
N ALA A 34 6.64 7.04 -18.18
CA ALA A 34 5.91 8.28 -17.93
C ALA A 34 6.61 9.50 -18.52
N HIS A 35 7.95 9.54 -18.44
CA HIS A 35 8.77 10.53 -19.10
C HIS A 35 10.24 10.06 -19.12
N PRO A 36 10.97 10.18 -20.26
CA PRO A 36 12.36 9.73 -20.37
C PRO A 36 13.28 10.48 -19.40
N ASP A 37 13.08 11.79 -19.24
CA ASP A 37 13.76 12.59 -18.22
C ASP A 37 13.17 12.33 -16.81
N PRO A 38 13.94 11.76 -15.86
CA PRO A 38 13.49 11.48 -14.51
C PRO A 38 13.10 12.74 -13.72
N ALA A 39 13.68 13.90 -14.02
CA ALA A 39 13.35 15.16 -13.34
C ALA A 39 11.96 15.69 -13.71
N ARG A 40 11.36 15.19 -14.80
CA ARG A 40 10.06 15.65 -15.32
C ARG A 40 8.92 14.66 -15.07
N ARG A 41 9.21 13.48 -14.50
CA ARG A 41 8.20 12.44 -14.22
C ARG A 41 7.11 12.90 -13.25
N TYR A 42 7.37 13.91 -12.42
CA TYR A 42 6.35 14.49 -11.54
C TYR A 42 5.12 15.03 -12.29
N LEU A 43 5.28 15.41 -13.57
CA LEU A 43 4.18 15.90 -14.40
C LEU A 43 3.08 14.85 -14.59
N ALA A 44 3.43 13.55 -14.60
CA ALA A 44 2.46 12.47 -14.64
C ALA A 44 1.62 12.39 -13.35
N GLY A 45 2.24 12.70 -12.19
CA GLY A 45 1.52 12.82 -10.93
C GLY A 45 0.59 14.04 -10.91
N VAL A 46 1.04 15.17 -11.48
CA VAL A 46 0.22 16.39 -11.57
C VAL A 46 -0.99 16.17 -12.47
N SER A 47 -0.81 15.60 -13.66
CA SER A 47 -1.92 15.30 -14.57
C SER A 47 -2.91 14.31 -13.96
N TYR A 48 -2.41 13.29 -13.25
CA TYR A 48 -3.25 12.37 -12.49
C TYR A 48 -4.11 13.11 -11.44
N GLY A 49 -3.51 14.04 -10.69
CA GLY A 49 -4.22 14.86 -9.70
C GLY A 49 -5.31 15.73 -10.32
N VAL A 50 -5.04 16.36 -11.46
CA VAL A 50 -6.03 17.19 -12.18
C VAL A 50 -7.23 16.34 -12.62
N TRP A 51 -6.97 15.16 -13.23
CA TRP A 51 -8.04 14.24 -13.60
C TRP A 51 -8.85 13.76 -12.38
N TYR A 52 -8.19 13.53 -11.25
CA TYR A 52 -8.86 13.12 -10.02
C TYR A 52 -9.80 14.21 -9.49
N ILE A 53 -9.40 15.49 -9.56
CA ILE A 53 -10.26 16.62 -9.18
C ILE A 53 -11.46 16.72 -10.11
N LEU A 54 -11.25 16.60 -11.43
CA LEU A 54 -12.36 16.60 -12.39
C LEU A 54 -13.35 15.47 -12.10
N LEU A 55 -12.86 14.25 -11.88
CA LEU A 55 -13.69 13.10 -11.52
C LEU A 55 -14.41 13.30 -10.18
N ALA A 56 -13.77 13.93 -9.19
CA ALA A 56 -14.38 14.24 -7.90
C ALA A 56 -15.57 15.20 -8.04
N VAL A 57 -15.48 16.21 -8.93
CA VAL A 57 -16.60 17.11 -9.24
C VAL A 57 -17.77 16.34 -9.87
N LEU A 58 -17.49 15.33 -10.70
CA LEU A 58 -18.48 14.43 -11.27
C LEU A 58 -18.84 13.24 -10.36
N GLY A 59 -18.40 13.25 -9.09
CA GLY A 59 -18.45 12.09 -8.20
C GLY A 59 -19.86 11.54 -8.02
N ALA A 60 -20.88 12.39 -7.84
CA ALA A 60 -22.26 11.95 -7.70
C ALA A 60 -22.78 11.20 -8.94
N SER A 61 -22.49 11.71 -10.13
CA SER A 61 -22.84 11.07 -11.40
C SER A 61 -22.11 9.74 -11.57
N LEU A 62 -20.83 9.70 -11.21
CA LEU A 62 -20.00 8.51 -11.33
C LEU A 62 -20.47 7.40 -10.37
N VAL A 63 -20.84 7.75 -9.13
CA VAL A 63 -21.46 6.82 -8.17
C VAL A 63 -22.77 6.26 -8.74
N GLY A 64 -23.60 7.08 -9.39
CA GLY A 64 -24.82 6.62 -10.05
C GLY A 64 -24.56 5.58 -11.14
N VAL A 65 -23.51 5.77 -11.95
CA VAL A 65 -23.10 4.80 -12.98
C VAL A 65 -22.62 3.49 -12.33
N PHE A 66 -21.77 3.56 -11.30
CA PHE A 66 -21.30 2.36 -10.61
C PHE A 66 -22.43 1.62 -9.89
N ALA A 67 -23.42 2.32 -9.34
CA ALA A 67 -24.58 1.69 -8.71
C ALA A 67 -25.47 0.91 -9.70
N ALA A 68 -25.42 1.25 -10.99
CA ALA A 68 -26.13 0.52 -12.05
C ALA A 68 -25.38 -0.76 -12.52
N LEU A 69 -24.10 -0.91 -12.18
CA LEU A 69 -23.31 -2.08 -12.54
C LEU A 69 -23.52 -3.24 -11.56
N PRO A 70 -23.50 -4.51 -12.02
CA PRO A 70 -23.52 -5.65 -11.12
C PRO A 70 -22.33 -5.63 -10.15
N PRO A 71 -22.53 -5.90 -8.84
CA PRO A 71 -21.44 -5.88 -7.86
C PRO A 71 -20.28 -6.81 -8.22
N ALA A 72 -20.58 -7.95 -8.85
CA ALA A 72 -19.57 -8.90 -9.32
C ALA A 72 -18.62 -8.27 -10.36
N PHE A 73 -19.11 -7.40 -11.23
CA PHE A 73 -18.29 -6.72 -12.25
C PHE A 73 -17.33 -5.71 -11.61
N ILE A 74 -17.79 -4.96 -10.62
CA ILE A 74 -16.95 -4.02 -9.88
C ILE A 74 -15.83 -4.78 -9.14
N ALA A 75 -16.19 -5.87 -8.46
CA ALA A 75 -15.25 -6.70 -7.73
C ALA A 75 -14.19 -7.34 -8.64
N THR A 76 -14.56 -7.83 -9.82
CA THR A 76 -13.60 -8.43 -10.76
C THR A 76 -12.65 -7.40 -11.34
N VAL A 77 -13.13 -6.23 -11.76
CA VAL A 77 -12.28 -5.15 -12.27
C VAL A 77 -11.34 -4.62 -11.18
N ALA A 78 -11.83 -4.42 -9.96
CA ALA A 78 -11.01 -4.02 -8.83
C ALA A 78 -9.95 -5.08 -8.49
N GLY A 79 -10.34 -6.36 -8.47
CA GLY A 79 -9.43 -7.47 -8.24
C GLY A 79 -8.32 -7.54 -9.29
N LEU A 80 -8.68 -7.47 -10.58
CA LEU A 80 -7.73 -7.46 -11.70
C LEU A 80 -6.75 -6.28 -11.60
N ALA A 81 -7.24 -5.09 -11.25
CA ALA A 81 -6.40 -3.89 -11.06
C ALA A 81 -5.39 -4.04 -9.92
N LEU A 82 -5.70 -4.87 -8.90
CA LEU A 82 -4.82 -5.13 -7.76
C LEU A 82 -3.78 -6.24 -8.00
N ILE A 83 -3.93 -7.08 -9.02
CA ILE A 83 -3.01 -8.20 -9.28
C ILE A 83 -1.57 -7.69 -9.47
N ALA A 84 -1.35 -6.73 -10.37
CA ALA A 84 -0.01 -6.23 -10.66
C ALA A 84 0.67 -5.55 -9.45
N PRO A 85 -0.02 -4.67 -8.70
CA PRO A 85 0.50 -4.15 -7.43
C PRO A 85 0.81 -5.24 -6.40
N LEU A 86 -0.06 -6.23 -6.26
CA LEU A 86 0.11 -7.32 -5.30
C LEU A 86 1.33 -8.18 -5.64
N THR A 87 1.49 -8.57 -6.90
CA THR A 87 2.65 -9.35 -7.34
C THR A 87 3.94 -8.58 -7.16
N GLY A 88 3.96 -7.27 -7.47
CA GLY A 88 5.12 -6.41 -7.21
C GLY A 88 5.47 -6.29 -5.73
N ALA A 89 4.47 -6.10 -4.87
CA ALA A 89 4.67 -6.02 -3.42
C ALA A 89 5.18 -7.35 -2.84
N LEU A 90 4.63 -8.50 -3.28
CA LEU A 90 5.09 -9.82 -2.87
C LEU A 90 6.50 -10.12 -3.37
N ALA A 91 6.80 -9.77 -4.62
CA ALA A 91 8.13 -9.93 -5.18
C ALA A 91 9.16 -9.15 -4.35
N GLY A 92 8.87 -7.89 -4.00
CA GLY A 92 9.73 -7.07 -3.14
C GLY A 92 9.88 -7.63 -1.73
N ALA A 93 8.77 -8.03 -1.09
CA ALA A 93 8.76 -8.51 0.30
C ALA A 93 9.46 -9.87 0.47
N LEU A 94 9.48 -10.72 -0.55
CA LEU A 94 10.08 -12.06 -0.52
C LEU A 94 11.50 -12.11 -1.11
N GLN A 95 12.07 -10.98 -1.52
CA GLN A 95 13.42 -10.96 -2.12
C GLN A 95 14.47 -11.49 -1.15
N GLU A 96 14.52 -10.94 0.05
CA GLU A 96 15.53 -11.27 1.05
C GLU A 96 15.18 -12.58 1.76
N GLU A 97 16.02 -13.60 1.62
CA GLU A 97 15.73 -14.94 2.14
C GLU A 97 15.58 -14.97 3.67
N GLN A 98 16.30 -14.08 4.37
CA GLN A 98 16.27 -13.94 5.82
C GLN A 98 14.93 -13.39 6.35
N ASP A 99 14.19 -12.64 5.53
CA ASP A 99 12.98 -11.91 5.93
C ASP A 99 11.69 -12.56 5.39
N ARG A 100 11.81 -13.63 4.58
CA ARG A 100 10.68 -14.30 3.92
C ARG A 100 9.63 -14.77 4.91
N LEU A 101 10.03 -15.31 6.05
CA LEU A 101 9.10 -15.84 7.04
C LEU A 101 8.25 -14.70 7.63
N ALA A 102 8.88 -13.58 7.99
CA ALA A 102 8.18 -12.38 8.44
C ALA A 102 7.21 -11.85 7.36
N ALA A 103 7.63 -11.81 6.09
CA ALA A 103 6.79 -11.37 4.98
C ALA A 103 5.58 -12.30 4.76
N VAL A 104 5.79 -13.63 4.78
CA VAL A 104 4.71 -14.63 4.64
C VAL A 104 3.74 -14.55 5.81
N VAL A 105 4.23 -14.40 7.04
CA VAL A 105 3.38 -14.25 8.22
C VAL A 105 2.55 -12.98 8.11
N THR A 106 3.15 -11.85 7.73
CA THR A 106 2.43 -10.58 7.49
C THR A 106 1.31 -10.75 6.48
N PHE A 107 1.61 -11.40 5.35
CA PHE A 107 0.65 -11.60 4.27
C PHE A 107 -0.48 -12.55 4.70
N ALA A 108 -0.16 -13.72 5.25
CA ALA A 108 -1.14 -14.72 5.63
C ALA A 108 -2.11 -14.22 6.71
N THR A 109 -1.59 -13.49 7.70
CA THR A 109 -2.41 -12.87 8.75
C THR A 109 -3.28 -11.74 8.20
N THR A 110 -2.76 -10.90 7.30
CA THR A 110 -3.55 -9.85 6.63
C THR A 110 -4.66 -10.47 5.76
N ALA A 111 -4.34 -11.52 5.01
CA ALA A 111 -5.27 -12.24 4.13
C ALA A 111 -6.35 -13.03 4.90
N SER A 112 -6.06 -13.43 6.14
CA SER A 112 -7.00 -14.19 6.98
C SER A 112 -8.27 -13.41 7.36
N GLY A 113 -8.25 -12.07 7.25
CA GLY A 113 -9.39 -11.23 7.60
C GLY A 113 -9.65 -11.12 9.11
N VAL A 114 -8.72 -11.60 9.96
CA VAL A 114 -8.85 -11.53 11.42
C VAL A 114 -8.98 -10.07 11.88
N ALA A 115 -10.11 -9.75 12.50
CA ALA A 115 -10.35 -8.47 13.14
C ALA A 115 -10.47 -8.68 14.65
N VAL A 116 -9.55 -8.10 15.42
CA VAL A 116 -9.47 -8.23 16.88
C VAL A 116 -9.43 -6.82 17.48
N LEU A 117 -10.18 -6.60 18.55
CA LEU A 117 -10.25 -5.32 19.28
C LEU A 117 -10.69 -4.11 18.42
N GLY A 118 -11.54 -4.35 17.41
CA GLY A 118 -12.00 -3.29 16.50
C GLY A 118 -10.97 -2.86 15.45
N MET A 119 -9.78 -3.47 15.43
CA MET A 119 -8.76 -3.25 14.40
C MET A 119 -8.80 -4.36 13.35
N GLY A 120 -8.73 -3.97 12.08
CA GLY A 120 -8.75 -4.91 10.95
C GLY A 120 -7.45 -5.70 10.77
N ALA A 121 -7.53 -6.74 9.94
CA ALA A 121 -6.44 -7.66 9.65
C ALA A 121 -5.10 -7.03 9.22
N PRO A 122 -5.05 -5.93 8.43
CA PRO A 122 -3.77 -5.34 8.02
C PRO A 122 -2.91 -4.87 9.21
N PHE A 123 -3.54 -4.38 10.29
CA PHE A 123 -2.82 -3.96 11.49
C PHE A 123 -2.17 -5.15 12.20
N TRP A 124 -2.97 -6.18 12.46
CA TRP A 124 -2.51 -7.39 13.13
C TRP A 124 -1.48 -8.14 12.32
N GLY A 125 -1.61 -8.13 10.99
CA GLY A 125 -0.64 -8.76 10.14
C GLY A 125 0.70 -8.06 10.12
N LEU A 126 0.71 -6.73 10.05
CA LEU A 126 1.96 -5.96 10.21
C LEU A 126 2.61 -6.21 11.57
N LEU A 127 1.82 -6.25 12.64
CA LEU A 127 2.34 -6.51 13.99
C LEU A 127 2.96 -7.91 14.10
N ALA A 128 2.25 -8.95 13.64
CA ALA A 128 2.74 -10.33 13.65
C ALA A 128 4.02 -10.48 12.83
N GLY A 129 4.05 -9.88 11.63
CA GLY A 129 5.24 -9.81 10.78
C GLY A 129 6.43 -9.15 11.46
N LEU A 130 6.22 -8.00 12.09
CA LEU A 130 7.28 -7.26 12.79
C LEU A 130 7.83 -8.03 13.98
N VAL A 131 6.96 -8.74 14.72
CA VAL A 131 7.39 -9.62 15.82
C VAL A 131 8.29 -10.72 15.30
N VAL A 132 7.90 -11.40 14.22
CA VAL A 132 8.71 -12.45 13.59
C VAL A 132 10.04 -11.89 13.10
N PHE A 133 10.01 -10.77 12.36
CA PHE A 133 11.21 -10.09 11.86
C PHE A 133 12.17 -9.72 12.99
N ALA A 134 11.65 -9.22 14.12
CA ALA A 134 12.46 -8.88 15.28
C ALA A 134 13.10 -10.12 15.93
N LEU A 135 12.35 -11.23 16.06
CA LEU A 135 12.86 -12.49 16.62
C LEU A 135 13.96 -13.10 15.75
N GLU A 136 13.80 -13.07 14.42
CA GLU A 136 14.80 -13.54 13.47
C GLU A 136 16.10 -12.74 13.59
N ARG A 137 15.97 -11.40 13.64
CA ARG A 137 17.13 -10.51 13.78
C ARG A 137 17.83 -10.64 15.12
N LEU A 138 17.08 -10.89 16.20
CA LEU A 138 17.65 -11.19 17.51
C LEU A 138 18.41 -12.52 17.48
N ARG A 139 17.84 -13.58 16.89
CA ARG A 139 18.49 -14.89 16.79
C ARG A 139 19.83 -14.83 16.05
N VAL A 140 19.89 -14.14 14.91
CA VAL A 140 21.14 -13.95 14.15
C VAL A 140 22.18 -13.20 14.98
N ARG A 141 21.76 -12.16 15.70
CA ARG A 141 22.64 -11.36 16.58
C ARG A 141 23.17 -12.13 17.78
N PHE A 142 22.39 -13.08 18.32
CA PHE A 142 22.85 -13.96 19.41
C PHE A 142 23.73 -15.11 18.92
N ALA A 143 23.49 -15.64 17.72
CA ALA A 143 24.30 -16.71 17.12
C ALA A 143 25.72 -16.24 16.78
N THR A 144 25.87 -15.00 16.30
CA THR A 144 27.17 -14.37 16.02
C THR A 144 27.98 -14.02 17.27
N LYS A 145 27.36 -14.03 18.45
CA LYS A 145 28.00 -13.65 19.72
C LYS A 145 28.57 -14.83 20.53
N ARG A 146 28.48 -16.09 20.07
CA ARG A 146 29.19 -17.20 20.72
C ARG A 146 30.67 -17.15 20.33
N PRO A 147 31.59 -16.74 21.21
CA PRO A 147 33.01 -16.93 20.96
C PRO A 147 33.30 -18.43 21.02
N HIS A 148 34.11 -18.94 20.09
CA HIS A 148 34.73 -20.24 20.24
C HIS A 148 35.49 -20.27 21.59
N GLY A 149 34.98 -21.06 22.52
CA GLY A 149 35.74 -21.56 23.66
C GLY A 149 36.56 -22.77 23.23
#